data_AF-A0A850MIR2-F1
#
_entry.id   AF-A0A850MIR2-F1
#
_cell.length_a   1.000
_cell.length_b   1.000
_cell.length_c   1.000
_cell.angle_alpha   90.00
_cell.angle_beta   90.00
_cell.angle_gamma   90.00
#
_symmetry.space_group_name_H-M   'P 1'
#
loop_
_entity.id
_entity.type
_entity.pdbx_description
1 polymer ?
#
loop_
_entity_poly.entity_id
_entity_poly.type
_entity_poly.pdbx_seq_one_letter_code
_entity_poly.pdbx_strand_id
1 'polypeptide(L)'
;MESTGIEAIVKEITAKMGGILAVRVYIAVANSQGQLLYVDSELEQFKMFINSFVKSNFKYLGVGDHSLPISGKNIMFFRLSKAMVVVYSIKGRVGQLLSFKGLLPKYRESFDAFVGEVEPEVVSAEMLMEGAQPEVGAIPTVPAIPVEKVIFSRRKSFYGEIYPKLVKKIKESAKFSLTTSVILNYSSSENSFLEIIDKLELEQEEFLDQFYKLIKANWIQIPGYDLVQINCPSCKNIYYRFIPAQFLKASPHDYIRFQIASVLCEHAFYVTIDKKGKTKTKVIPKIRNIEEEIDFSDLSIENLIKFLGQDIFFNLFHAIFFKNSVVFLESDTNAEKITTFMVNFFPQVKYGAEIRSIPREEYIKKSKKFADFLVIDLNANIVANEPYEPEDFDFELKLFRKILMAKEANVQILNTHSEFERLILNIDTILSAIERFKEIKEDEFIDLMKQDHRIIIERSEIPIIKELADLYYNVDIRKKITKTLVGQVSDWLAGL
;
A
#
# COMPACT_ATOMS: atom_id res chain seq x y z
N MET A 1 53.86 16.54 -5.70
CA MET A 1 53.68 16.10 -4.30
C MET A 1 52.85 14.84 -4.35
N GLU A 2 53.44 13.69 -4.05
CA GLU A 2 52.67 12.46 -3.87
C GLU A 2 51.77 12.66 -2.66
N SER A 3 50.45 12.60 -2.86
CA SER A 3 49.50 12.63 -1.74
C SER A 3 49.70 11.32 -0.97
N THR A 4 50.53 11.33 0.07
CA THR A 4 50.61 10.23 1.03
C THR A 4 49.46 10.41 2.01
N GLY A 5 48.49 9.49 2.02
CA GLY A 5 47.34 9.64 2.90
C GLY A 5 46.05 9.00 2.41
N ILE A 6 45.00 9.18 3.21
CA ILE A 6 43.61 8.80 2.89
C ILE A 6 43.13 9.39 1.56
N GLU A 7 43.63 10.57 1.20
CA GLU A 7 43.31 11.25 -0.07
C GLU A 7 43.78 10.46 -1.29
N ALA A 8 44.90 9.74 -1.20
CA ALA A 8 45.40 8.90 -2.30
C ALA A 8 44.45 7.72 -2.56
N ILE A 9 44.00 7.08 -1.47
CA ILE A 9 43.05 5.96 -1.51
C ILE A 9 41.72 6.44 -2.09
N VAL A 10 41.21 7.57 -1.58
CA VAL A 10 39.96 8.15 -2.08
C VAL A 10 40.08 8.50 -3.56
N LYS A 11 41.19 9.11 -4.00
CA LYS A 11 41.41 9.42 -5.41
C LYS A 11 41.42 8.17 -6.29
N GLU A 12 42.02 7.07 -5.83
CA GLU A 12 42.00 5.79 -6.54
C GLU A 12 40.59 5.22 -6.64
N ILE A 13 39.84 5.22 -5.52
CA ILE A 13 38.44 4.77 -5.47
C ILE A 13 37.59 5.58 -6.44
N THR A 14 37.69 6.91 -6.39
CA THR A 14 36.94 7.82 -7.25
C THR A 14 37.25 7.59 -8.72
N ALA A 15 38.51 7.40 -9.09
CA ALA A 15 38.90 7.11 -10.47
C ALA A 15 38.33 5.77 -10.96
N LYS A 16 38.44 4.71 -10.16
CA LYS A 16 37.95 3.38 -10.55
C LYS A 16 36.44 3.29 -10.61
N MET A 17 35.76 3.77 -9.57
CA MET A 17 34.30 3.82 -9.55
C MET A 17 33.77 4.73 -10.65
N GLY A 18 34.45 5.85 -10.92
CA GLY A 18 34.15 6.71 -12.06
C GLY A 18 34.21 5.97 -13.40
N GLY A 19 35.23 5.13 -13.60
CA GLY A 19 35.35 4.28 -14.78
C GLY A 19 34.28 3.20 -14.89
N ILE A 20 33.92 2.55 -13.77
CA ILE A 20 32.91 1.47 -13.74
C ILE A 20 31.51 2.04 -13.99
N LEU A 21 31.17 3.16 -13.35
CA LEU A 21 29.81 3.69 -13.33
C LEU A 21 29.54 4.68 -14.47
N ALA A 22 30.58 5.11 -15.18
CA ALA A 22 30.53 6.23 -16.12
C ALA A 22 29.93 7.52 -15.51
N VAL A 23 30.01 7.67 -14.17
CA VAL A 23 29.57 8.85 -13.43
C VAL A 23 30.58 9.18 -12.33
N ARG A 24 30.75 10.47 -12.04
CA ARG A 24 31.62 10.90 -10.93
C ARG A 24 31.01 10.45 -9.60
N VAL A 25 31.85 9.83 -8.77
CA VAL A 25 31.52 9.52 -7.37
C VAL A 25 32.24 10.46 -6.42
N TYR A 26 31.68 10.57 -5.23
CA TYR A 26 32.14 11.37 -4.12
C TYR A 26 32.23 10.48 -2.89
N ILE A 27 33.27 10.66 -2.10
CA ILE A 27 33.61 9.77 -1.00
C ILE A 27 33.67 10.56 0.31
N ALA A 28 33.13 9.97 1.37
CA ALA A 28 33.45 10.35 2.73
C ALA A 28 33.92 9.12 3.50
N VAL A 29 34.78 9.34 4.49
CA VAL A 29 35.32 8.27 5.34
C VAL A 29 35.17 8.70 6.79
N ALA A 30 34.51 7.87 7.59
CA ALA A 30 34.38 8.05 9.03
C ALA A 30 35.00 6.88 9.78
N ASN A 31 35.58 7.12 10.96
CA ASN A 31 35.99 6.05 11.86
C ASN A 31 34.79 5.44 12.60
N SER A 32 35.03 4.42 13.43
CA SER A 32 34.02 3.76 14.27
C SER A 32 33.25 4.67 15.22
N GLN A 33 33.83 5.79 15.60
CA GLN A 33 33.24 6.78 16.51
C GLN A 33 32.46 7.87 15.75
N GLY A 34 32.34 7.76 14.43
CA GLY A 34 31.66 8.74 13.57
C GLY A 34 32.44 10.02 13.33
N GLN A 35 33.73 10.07 13.69
CA GLN A 35 34.62 11.17 13.30
C GLN A 35 34.97 11.04 11.81
N LEU A 36 34.69 12.10 11.06
CA LEU A 36 35.04 12.18 9.64
C LEU A 36 36.55 12.37 9.48
N LEU A 37 37.17 11.42 8.80
CA LEU A 37 38.57 11.47 8.40
C LEU A 37 38.74 12.13 7.02
N TYR A 38 37.72 12.03 6.17
CA TYR A 38 37.69 12.64 4.84
C TYR A 38 36.24 12.89 4.41
N VAL A 39 35.98 13.97 3.68
CA VAL A 39 34.68 14.26 3.07
C VAL A 39 34.85 15.12 1.82
N ASP A 40 34.36 14.64 0.68
CA ASP A 40 34.24 15.45 -0.54
C ASP A 40 33.23 16.59 -0.36
N SER A 41 33.45 17.72 -1.05
CA SER A 41 32.61 18.92 -0.96
C SER A 41 31.11 18.66 -1.19
N GLU A 42 30.78 17.76 -2.11
CA GLU A 42 29.41 17.40 -2.48
C GLU A 42 28.68 16.59 -1.39
N LEU A 43 29.44 16.02 -0.45
CA LEU A 43 28.95 15.28 0.71
C LEU A 43 28.88 16.14 1.99
N GLU A 44 29.37 17.38 1.99
CA GLU A 44 29.31 18.28 3.16
C GLU A 44 27.87 18.52 3.64
N GLN A 45 26.90 18.59 2.72
CA GLN A 45 25.48 18.70 3.06
C GLN A 45 24.93 17.52 3.88
N PHE A 46 25.60 16.35 3.84
CA PHE A 46 25.23 15.15 4.59
C PHE A 46 26.10 14.91 5.82
N LYS A 47 27.05 15.80 6.12
CA LYS A 47 28.04 15.63 7.19
C LYS A 47 27.46 15.27 8.55
N MET A 48 26.44 16.00 9.00
CA MET A 48 25.78 15.74 10.28
C MET A 48 25.11 14.37 10.29
N PHE A 49 24.47 14.00 9.18
CA PHE A 49 23.81 12.71 9.02
C PHE A 49 24.83 11.56 9.01
N ILE A 50 25.92 11.68 8.25
CA ILE A 50 26.98 10.65 8.18
C ILE A 50 27.54 10.41 9.59
N ASN A 51 27.87 11.47 10.33
CA ASN A 51 28.39 11.36 11.69
C ASN A 51 27.39 10.65 12.63
N SER A 52 26.13 11.10 12.64
CA SER A 52 25.08 10.52 13.47
C SER A 52 24.79 9.06 13.13
N PHE A 53 24.71 8.73 11.83
CA PHE A 53 24.48 7.39 11.33
C PHE A 53 25.61 6.45 11.75
N VAL A 54 26.87 6.85 11.55
CA VAL A 54 28.02 6.02 11.91
C VAL A 54 28.03 5.78 13.42
N LYS A 55 27.85 6.80 14.26
CA LYS A 55 27.77 6.62 15.72
C LYS A 55 26.70 5.64 16.17
N SER A 56 25.53 5.67 15.54
CA SER A 56 24.37 4.85 15.95
C SER A 56 24.37 3.46 15.33
N ASN A 57 24.85 3.30 14.09
CA ASN A 57 24.63 2.10 13.28
C ASN A 57 25.88 1.29 12.95
N PHE A 58 27.09 1.82 13.21
CA PHE A 58 28.34 1.13 12.85
C PHE A 58 28.49 -0.25 13.49
N LYS A 59 27.95 -0.45 14.70
CA LYS A 59 27.95 -1.73 15.41
C LYS A 59 26.94 -2.75 14.90
N TYR A 60 25.91 -2.30 14.16
CA TYR A 60 24.86 -3.17 13.63
C TYR A 60 25.16 -3.70 12.22
N LEU A 61 26.21 -3.20 11.58
CA LEU A 61 26.65 -3.64 10.25
C LEU A 61 27.87 -4.57 10.39
N GLY A 62 27.82 -5.74 9.76
CA GLY A 62 28.96 -6.63 9.66
C GLY A 62 30.06 -6.04 8.77
N VAL A 63 31.30 -6.51 8.94
CA VAL A 63 32.41 -6.09 8.07
C VAL A 63 32.13 -6.57 6.63
N GLY A 64 32.12 -5.64 5.68
CA GLY A 64 31.75 -5.90 4.28
C GLY A 64 30.27 -5.68 3.98
N ASP A 65 29.44 -5.41 4.99
CA ASP A 65 28.04 -5.02 4.79
C ASP A 65 27.92 -3.57 4.35
N HIS A 66 26.71 -3.22 3.93
CA HIS A 66 26.37 -1.89 3.47
C HIS A 66 24.97 -1.48 3.93
N SER A 67 24.68 -0.18 3.88
CA SER A 67 23.38 0.39 4.20
C SER A 67 23.00 1.51 3.23
N LEU A 68 21.70 1.71 3.07
CA LEU A 68 21.05 2.75 2.25
C LEU A 68 20.18 3.65 3.12
N PRO A 69 20.79 4.50 3.95
CA PRO A 69 20.05 5.15 5.03
C PRO A 69 19.27 6.41 4.58
N ILE A 70 19.43 6.87 3.33
CA ILE A 70 18.70 8.03 2.78
C ILE A 70 17.95 7.61 1.52
N SER A 71 16.63 7.48 1.62
CA SER A 71 15.77 7.17 0.47
C SER A 71 15.82 8.28 -0.59
N GLY A 72 15.79 7.91 -1.87
CA GLY A 72 15.80 8.84 -3.00
C GLY A 72 17.13 9.57 -3.25
N LYS A 73 18.20 9.25 -2.49
CA LYS A 73 19.56 9.73 -2.75
C LYS A 73 20.45 8.58 -3.15
N ASN A 74 21.32 8.80 -4.13
CA ASN A 74 22.28 7.81 -4.57
C ASN A 74 23.52 7.83 -3.67
N ILE A 75 23.33 7.44 -2.41
CA ILE A 75 24.33 7.41 -1.33
C ILE A 75 24.30 6.05 -0.63
N MET A 76 25.46 5.44 -0.43
CA MET A 76 25.59 4.12 0.19
C MET A 76 26.75 4.10 1.17
N PHE A 77 26.54 3.41 2.30
CA PHE A 77 27.50 3.31 3.40
C PHE A 77 28.05 1.90 3.41
N PHE A 78 29.37 1.74 3.46
CA PHE A 78 30.05 0.44 3.46
C PHE A 78 30.93 0.30 4.68
N ARG A 79 30.72 -0.79 5.41
CA ARG A 79 31.40 -1.06 6.68
C ARG A 79 32.71 -1.82 6.44
N LEU A 80 33.83 -1.25 6.89
CA LEU A 80 35.15 -1.93 6.94
C LEU A 80 35.41 -2.50 8.34
N SER A 81 36.65 -2.80 8.75
CA SER A 81 36.89 -3.24 10.13
C SER A 81 36.80 -2.03 11.08
N LYS A 82 37.52 -0.95 10.77
CA LYS A 82 37.62 0.25 11.63
C LYS A 82 36.97 1.51 11.06
N ALA A 83 36.54 1.48 9.80
CA ALA A 83 35.96 2.62 9.11
C ALA A 83 34.59 2.33 8.50
N MET A 84 33.90 3.42 8.15
CA MET A 84 32.75 3.45 7.25
C MET A 84 33.12 4.30 6.04
N VAL A 85 33.01 3.73 4.84
CA VAL A 85 33.19 4.44 3.57
C VAL A 85 31.82 4.77 3.01
N VAL A 86 31.57 6.05 2.78
CA VAL A 86 30.34 6.56 2.18
C VAL A 86 30.62 6.89 0.73
N VAL A 87 29.86 6.28 -0.19
CA VAL A 87 29.96 6.53 -1.62
C VAL A 87 28.69 7.24 -2.07
N TYR A 88 28.83 8.33 -2.80
CA TYR A 88 27.72 9.13 -3.31
C TYR A 88 27.94 9.46 -4.78
N SER A 89 26.87 9.50 -5.57
CA SER A 89 26.89 10.13 -6.89
C SER A 89 25.66 11.00 -7.07
N ILE A 90 25.80 12.09 -7.83
CA ILE A 90 24.69 13.01 -8.09
C ILE A 90 23.66 12.39 -9.05
N LYS A 91 24.12 11.50 -9.94
CA LYS A 91 23.32 10.83 -10.98
C LYS A 91 23.62 9.32 -10.98
N GLY A 92 22.75 8.55 -11.60
CA GLY A 92 22.84 7.09 -11.68
C GLY A 92 21.84 6.37 -10.78
N ARG A 93 21.75 5.04 -10.92
CA ARG A 93 20.90 4.19 -10.07
C ARG A 93 21.65 3.81 -8.79
N VAL A 94 20.96 3.82 -7.65
CA VAL A 94 21.58 3.51 -6.34
C VAL A 94 22.22 2.13 -6.28
N GLY A 95 21.63 1.14 -6.95
CA GLY A 95 22.18 -0.21 -7.05
C GLY A 95 23.55 -0.27 -7.74
N GLN A 96 23.91 0.73 -8.57
CA GLN A 96 25.22 0.76 -9.23
C GLN A 96 26.35 0.99 -8.22
N LEU A 97 26.09 1.66 -7.08
CA LEU A 97 27.11 1.85 -6.04
C LEU A 97 27.53 0.53 -5.39
N LEU A 98 26.73 -0.54 -5.48
CA LEU A 98 27.09 -1.88 -5.00
C LEU A 98 28.35 -2.43 -5.68
N SER A 99 28.74 -1.91 -6.84
CA SER A 99 30.01 -2.28 -7.46
C SER A 99 31.21 -2.00 -6.55
N PHE A 100 31.10 -1.02 -5.64
CA PHE A 100 32.14 -0.76 -4.64
C PHE A 100 32.33 -1.92 -3.66
N LYS A 101 31.28 -2.71 -3.39
CA LYS A 101 31.37 -3.89 -2.51
C LYS A 101 32.44 -4.87 -2.99
N GLY A 102 32.55 -5.08 -4.30
CA GLY A 102 33.59 -5.92 -4.90
C GLY A 102 35.00 -5.35 -4.79
N LEU A 103 35.13 -4.03 -4.55
CA LEU A 103 36.41 -3.35 -4.36
C LEU A 103 36.83 -3.24 -2.88
N LEU A 104 35.90 -3.42 -1.93
CA LEU A 104 36.17 -3.30 -0.49
C LEU A 104 37.36 -4.14 -0.01
N PRO A 105 37.54 -5.41 -0.40
CA PRO A 105 38.67 -6.21 0.08
C PRO A 105 40.02 -5.60 -0.27
N LYS A 106 40.12 -4.92 -1.43
CA LYS A 106 41.37 -4.26 -1.87
C LYS A 106 41.78 -3.12 -0.93
N TYR A 107 40.83 -2.39 -0.38
CA TYR A 107 41.10 -1.16 0.37
C TYR A 107 41.08 -1.34 1.89
N ARG A 108 40.68 -2.52 2.37
CA ARG A 108 40.47 -2.81 3.79
C ARG A 108 41.70 -2.52 4.63
N GLU A 109 42.84 -3.14 4.29
CA GLU A 109 44.09 -2.98 5.05
C GLU A 109 44.59 -1.54 5.03
N SER A 110 44.46 -0.85 3.90
CA SER A 110 44.87 0.54 3.77
C SER A 110 44.04 1.47 4.68
N PHE A 111 42.71 1.31 4.71
CA PHE A 111 41.87 2.10 5.61
C PHE A 111 42.10 1.75 7.09
N ASP A 112 42.25 0.46 7.43
CA ASP A 112 42.48 0.02 8.80
C ASP A 112 43.82 0.55 9.35
N ALA A 113 44.85 0.70 8.49
CA ALA A 113 46.12 1.33 8.85
C ALA A 113 45.97 2.85 9.11
N PHE A 114 45.13 3.55 8.34
CA PHE A 114 44.92 4.99 8.50
C PHE A 114 44.05 5.37 9.70
N VAL A 115 43.10 4.53 10.07
CA VAL A 115 42.17 4.82 11.19
C VAL A 115 42.87 4.64 12.55
N GLY A 116 43.96 3.86 12.62
CA GLY A 116 44.71 3.61 13.85
C GLY A 116 44.08 2.56 14.76
N GLU A 117 44.54 2.47 16.01
CA GLU A 117 43.97 1.61 17.06
C GLU A 117 42.74 2.28 17.70
N VAL A 118 41.69 2.48 16.90
CA VAL A 118 40.37 2.81 17.45
C VAL A 118 39.62 1.49 17.61
N GLU A 119 39.71 0.91 18.82
CA GLU A 119 38.83 -0.21 19.15
C GLU A 119 37.38 0.30 19.09
N PRO A 120 36.49 -0.36 18.33
CA PRO A 120 35.07 -0.05 18.43
C PRO A 120 34.66 -0.27 19.88
N GLU A 121 33.93 0.68 20.49
CA GLU A 121 33.30 0.45 21.79
C GLU A 121 32.41 -0.78 21.64
N VAL A 122 32.92 -1.93 22.10
CA VAL A 122 32.15 -3.14 22.23
C VAL A 122 31.23 -2.88 23.40
N VAL A 123 30.07 -2.30 23.11
CA VAL A 123 29.00 -2.23 24.08
C VAL A 123 28.59 -3.69 24.31
N SER A 124 29.11 -4.29 25.39
CA SER A 124 28.47 -5.48 25.96
C SER A 124 27.00 -5.12 26.12
N ALA A 125 26.11 -6.01 25.68
CA ALA A 125 24.67 -5.78 25.65
C ALA A 125 24.03 -5.50 27.03
N GLU A 126 24.84 -5.27 28.07
CA GLU A 126 24.48 -5.10 29.47
C GLU A 126 24.54 -3.64 29.97
N MET A 127 25.03 -2.65 29.20
CA MET A 127 25.21 -1.27 29.71
C MET A 127 24.34 -0.20 29.02
N LEU A 128 23.07 -0.49 28.72
CA LEU A 128 22.10 0.52 28.29
C LEU A 128 20.89 0.62 29.22
N MET A 129 21.04 0.44 30.53
CA MET A 129 20.07 0.96 31.51
C MET A 129 20.79 1.34 32.82
N GLU A 130 20.88 2.64 33.10
CA GLU A 130 20.69 3.26 34.43
C GLU A 130 20.95 4.78 34.31
N GLY A 131 20.15 5.67 34.90
CA GLY A 131 19.20 5.47 35.98
C GLY A 131 17.98 6.40 35.88
N ALA A 132 17.05 6.42 36.83
CA ALA A 132 16.76 5.52 37.94
C ALA A 132 15.35 5.91 38.43
N GLN A 133 14.43 4.96 38.55
CA GLN A 133 13.31 4.97 39.50
C GLN A 133 13.01 3.51 39.91
N PRO A 134 12.52 3.29 41.15
CA PRO A 134 12.88 2.11 41.95
C PRO A 134 12.14 0.83 41.56
N GLU A 135 12.83 -0.26 41.88
CA GLU A 135 12.59 -1.67 41.58
C GLU A 135 11.16 -2.18 41.91
N VAL A 136 10.51 -2.77 40.90
CA VAL A 136 9.52 -3.83 41.09
C VAL A 136 10.06 -5.04 40.32
N GLY A 137 10.26 -6.17 41.03
CA GLY A 137 11.03 -7.33 40.59
C GLY A 137 10.77 -7.77 39.13
N ALA A 138 11.83 -7.77 38.32
CA ALA A 138 11.79 -8.17 36.93
C ALA A 138 11.73 -9.69 36.79
N ILE A 139 10.65 -10.16 36.16
CA ILE A 139 10.50 -11.49 35.61
C ILE A 139 11.57 -11.66 34.51
N PRO A 140 12.30 -12.79 34.42
CA PRO A 140 13.35 -13.00 33.43
C PRO A 140 12.79 -12.85 32.01
N THR A 141 13.26 -11.84 31.27
CA THR A 141 12.92 -11.62 29.88
C THR A 141 13.62 -12.65 29.00
N VAL A 142 12.81 -13.55 28.43
CA VAL A 142 13.19 -14.53 27.41
C VAL A 142 13.79 -13.81 26.20
N PRO A 143 14.90 -14.30 25.60
CA PRO A 143 15.49 -13.71 24.40
C PRO A 143 14.44 -13.55 23.30
N ALA A 144 14.34 -12.33 22.75
CA ALA A 144 13.42 -12.02 21.67
C ALA A 144 13.80 -12.83 20.42
N ILE A 145 13.00 -13.86 20.15
CA ILE A 145 13.10 -14.65 18.93
C ILE A 145 12.81 -13.69 17.76
N PRO A 146 13.70 -13.60 16.74
CA PRO A 146 13.44 -12.77 15.58
C PRO A 146 12.16 -13.27 14.91
N VAL A 147 11.11 -12.43 14.93
CA VAL A 147 9.83 -12.73 14.29
C VAL A 147 10.08 -12.72 12.79
N GLU A 148 9.96 -13.88 12.16
CA GLU A 148 10.06 -14.01 10.70
C GLU A 148 8.97 -13.15 10.05
N LYS A 149 9.37 -12.19 9.21
CA LYS A 149 8.44 -11.31 8.52
C LYS A 149 7.58 -12.12 7.58
N VAL A 150 6.26 -12.06 7.75
CA VAL A 150 5.32 -12.75 6.85
C VAL A 150 4.87 -11.75 5.79
N ILE A 151 5.71 -11.58 4.77
CA ILE A 151 5.45 -10.66 3.65
C ILE A 151 4.60 -11.37 2.61
N PHE A 152 3.41 -10.83 2.36
CA PHE A 152 2.57 -11.22 1.25
C PHE A 152 2.77 -10.25 0.08
N SER A 153 2.84 -10.78 -1.14
CA SER A 153 3.00 -10.00 -2.37
C SER A 153 1.86 -10.32 -3.33
N ARG A 154 0.98 -9.35 -3.54
CA ARG A 154 -0.17 -9.48 -4.44
C ARG A 154 0.29 -9.74 -5.87
N ARG A 155 1.34 -9.04 -6.31
CA ARG A 155 1.95 -9.27 -7.63
C ARG A 155 2.34 -10.73 -7.81
N LYS A 156 3.01 -11.34 -6.84
CA LYS A 156 3.44 -12.74 -6.92
C LYS A 156 2.24 -13.70 -6.93
N SER A 157 1.31 -13.50 -6.00
CA SER A 157 0.13 -14.35 -5.85
C SER A 157 -0.78 -14.27 -7.08
N PHE A 158 -1.23 -13.09 -7.46
CA PHE A 158 -2.22 -12.92 -8.53
C PHE A 158 -1.66 -13.17 -9.93
N TYR A 159 -0.48 -12.66 -10.25
CA TYR A 159 0.10 -12.87 -11.59
C TYR A 159 0.69 -14.27 -11.77
N GLY A 160 0.97 -14.99 -10.68
CA GLY A 160 1.34 -16.41 -10.73
C GLY A 160 0.19 -17.33 -11.18
N GLU A 161 -1.06 -16.89 -11.01
CA GLU A 161 -2.25 -17.70 -11.36
C GLU A 161 -2.73 -17.52 -12.81
N ILE A 162 -2.17 -16.54 -13.54
CA ILE A 162 -2.62 -16.19 -14.89
C ILE A 162 -1.75 -16.89 -15.91
N TYR A 163 -2.30 -17.79 -16.73
CA TYR A 163 -1.57 -18.56 -17.74
C TYR A 163 -2.00 -18.20 -19.16
N PRO A 164 -1.27 -17.31 -19.86
CA PRO A 164 -1.58 -16.93 -21.23
C PRO A 164 -1.41 -18.09 -22.21
N LYS A 165 -2.31 -18.17 -23.20
CA LYS A 165 -2.31 -19.19 -24.24
C LYS A 165 -2.27 -18.57 -25.63
N LEU A 166 -1.29 -18.99 -26.42
CA LEU A 166 -1.16 -18.66 -27.83
C LEU A 166 -2.27 -19.36 -28.64
N VAL A 167 -3.04 -18.57 -29.38
CA VAL A 167 -4.18 -19.05 -30.19
C VAL A 167 -3.78 -19.29 -31.63
N LYS A 168 -2.83 -18.50 -32.14
CA LYS A 168 -2.39 -18.53 -33.55
C LYS A 168 -1.02 -19.16 -33.69
N LYS A 169 -0.84 -19.98 -34.72
CA LYS A 169 0.49 -20.45 -35.12
C LYS A 169 1.32 -19.29 -35.66
N ILE A 170 2.52 -19.13 -35.13
CA ILE A 170 3.51 -18.15 -35.61
C ILE A 170 4.06 -18.66 -36.94
N LYS A 171 3.90 -17.89 -38.02
CA LYS A 171 4.52 -18.22 -39.31
C LYS A 171 6.01 -17.91 -39.25
N GLU A 172 6.87 -18.77 -39.79
CA GLU A 172 8.33 -18.56 -39.83
C GLU A 172 8.73 -17.24 -40.51
N SER A 173 7.91 -16.76 -41.46
CA SER A 173 8.15 -15.51 -42.18
C SER A 173 7.70 -14.25 -41.42
N ALA A 174 7.01 -14.39 -40.28
CA ALA A 174 6.46 -13.26 -39.55
C ALA A 174 7.56 -12.57 -38.73
N LYS A 175 7.76 -11.27 -38.97
CA LYS A 175 8.73 -10.45 -38.24
C LYS A 175 8.02 -9.75 -37.08
N PHE A 176 8.43 -10.04 -35.86
CA PHE A 176 7.97 -9.38 -34.65
C PHE A 176 9.12 -8.63 -34.00
N SER A 177 8.80 -7.64 -33.16
CA SER A 177 9.81 -7.06 -32.26
C SER A 177 10.31 -8.14 -31.29
N LEU A 178 11.47 -7.91 -30.66
CA LEU A 178 12.01 -8.83 -29.66
C LEU A 178 11.00 -9.06 -28.54
N THR A 179 10.44 -7.99 -27.97
CA THR A 179 9.41 -8.03 -26.92
C THR A 179 8.21 -8.88 -27.32
N THR A 180 7.62 -8.61 -28.49
CA THR A 180 6.47 -9.36 -28.99
C THR A 180 6.83 -10.83 -29.22
N SER A 181 8.02 -11.13 -29.74
CA SER A 181 8.48 -12.52 -29.95
C SER A 181 8.57 -13.27 -28.63
N VAL A 182 9.16 -12.65 -27.60
CA VAL A 182 9.26 -13.27 -26.26
C VAL A 182 7.87 -13.50 -25.68
N ILE A 183 6.99 -12.49 -25.68
CA ILE A 183 5.62 -12.64 -25.20
C ILE A 183 4.93 -13.83 -25.88
N LEU A 184 4.97 -13.90 -27.21
CA LEU A 184 4.32 -14.97 -27.97
C LEU A 184 4.93 -16.35 -27.70
N ASN A 185 6.26 -16.45 -27.62
CA ASN A 185 6.97 -17.70 -27.39
C ASN A 185 6.72 -18.28 -25.99
N TYR A 186 6.58 -17.42 -24.98
CA TYR A 186 6.34 -17.87 -23.61
C TYR A 186 4.85 -17.98 -23.23
N SER A 187 3.92 -17.49 -24.06
CA SER A 187 2.47 -17.66 -23.87
C SER A 187 1.98 -19.07 -24.24
N SER A 188 2.62 -20.12 -23.72
CA SER A 188 2.38 -21.53 -24.06
C SER A 188 1.33 -22.22 -23.20
N SER A 189 0.65 -21.51 -22.29
CA SER A 189 -0.14 -22.04 -21.16
C SER A 189 0.64 -22.77 -20.06
N GLU A 190 1.97 -22.93 -20.21
CA GLU A 190 2.83 -23.52 -19.19
C GLU A 190 3.52 -22.46 -18.32
N ASN A 191 3.74 -21.26 -18.87
CA ASN A 191 4.31 -20.14 -18.12
C ASN A 191 3.19 -19.23 -17.62
N SER A 192 3.29 -18.84 -16.36
CA SER A 192 2.46 -17.80 -15.75
C SER A 192 2.82 -16.42 -16.29
N PHE A 193 1.92 -15.47 -16.12
CA PHE A 193 2.12 -14.08 -16.48
C PHE A 193 3.29 -13.46 -15.73
N LEU A 194 3.47 -13.83 -14.45
CA LEU A 194 4.62 -13.41 -13.64
C LEU A 194 5.94 -13.90 -14.25
N GLU A 195 6.03 -15.17 -14.61
CA GLU A 195 7.24 -15.74 -15.22
C GLU A 195 7.56 -15.07 -16.56
N ILE A 196 6.55 -14.77 -17.38
CA ILE A 196 6.74 -14.08 -18.66
C ILE A 196 7.29 -12.67 -18.44
N ILE A 197 6.74 -11.93 -17.47
CA ILE A 197 7.25 -10.60 -17.12
C ILE A 197 8.70 -10.69 -16.62
N ASP A 198 9.02 -11.63 -15.74
CA ASP A 198 10.36 -11.73 -15.14
C ASP A 198 11.44 -12.14 -16.17
N LYS A 199 11.05 -12.71 -17.31
CA LYS A 199 11.95 -12.96 -18.45
C LYS A 199 12.26 -11.71 -19.26
N LEU A 200 11.49 -10.63 -19.08
CA LEU A 200 11.61 -9.39 -19.82
C LEU A 200 12.07 -8.28 -18.87
N GLU A 201 13.20 -7.64 -19.18
CA GLU A 201 13.66 -6.46 -18.45
C GLU A 201 12.90 -5.20 -18.89
N LEU A 202 11.57 -5.27 -18.89
CA LEU A 202 10.67 -4.18 -19.29
C LEU A 202 9.89 -3.66 -18.09
N GLU A 203 9.55 -2.38 -18.15
CA GLU A 203 8.58 -1.79 -17.23
C GLU A 203 7.21 -2.45 -17.43
N GLN A 204 6.50 -2.71 -16.33
CA GLN A 204 5.28 -3.51 -16.33
C GLN A 204 4.19 -2.92 -17.24
N GLU A 205 4.11 -1.60 -17.32
CA GLU A 205 3.12 -0.88 -18.11
C GLU A 205 3.39 -0.98 -19.61
N GLU A 206 4.66 -0.94 -20.02
CA GLU A 206 5.04 -1.16 -21.42
C GLU A 206 4.72 -2.60 -21.83
N PHE A 207 5.02 -3.56 -20.95
CA PHE A 207 4.69 -4.96 -21.17
C PHE A 207 3.18 -5.17 -21.34
N LEU A 208 2.37 -4.63 -20.40
CA LEU A 208 0.91 -4.75 -20.42
C LEU A 208 0.29 -4.14 -21.68
N ASP A 209 0.82 -3.02 -22.17
CA ASP A 209 0.37 -2.40 -23.42
C ASP A 209 0.59 -3.30 -24.64
N GLN A 210 1.80 -3.85 -24.79
CA GLN A 210 2.10 -4.80 -25.87
C GLN A 210 1.28 -6.08 -25.75
N PHE A 211 1.13 -6.58 -24.53
CA PHE A 211 0.36 -7.77 -24.23
C PHE A 211 -1.13 -7.59 -24.59
N TYR A 212 -1.71 -6.45 -24.23
CA TYR A 212 -3.09 -6.11 -24.58
C TYR A 212 -3.33 -6.01 -26.10
N LYS A 213 -2.38 -5.41 -26.84
CA LYS A 213 -2.43 -5.38 -28.32
C LYS A 213 -2.50 -6.78 -28.93
N LEU A 214 -1.74 -7.73 -28.38
CA LEU A 214 -1.74 -9.12 -28.85
C LEU A 214 -3.04 -9.86 -28.54
N ILE A 215 -3.65 -9.59 -27.38
CA ILE A 215 -4.99 -10.10 -27.03
C ILE A 215 -6.04 -9.53 -27.98
N LYS A 216 -6.05 -8.22 -28.22
CA LYS A 216 -6.99 -7.57 -29.15
C LYS A 216 -6.85 -8.09 -30.58
N ALA A 217 -5.62 -8.40 -31.01
CA ALA A 217 -5.36 -9.02 -32.30
C ALA A 217 -5.60 -10.55 -32.31
N ASN A 218 -6.15 -11.12 -31.23
CA ASN A 218 -6.47 -12.53 -31.06
C ASN A 218 -5.26 -13.46 -31.28
N TRP A 219 -4.07 -13.02 -30.89
CA TRP A 219 -2.88 -13.88 -30.83
C TRP A 219 -2.83 -14.66 -29.53
N ILE A 220 -3.25 -14.04 -28.44
CA ILE A 220 -3.20 -14.58 -27.09
C ILE A 220 -4.62 -14.56 -26.50
N GLN A 221 -4.96 -15.64 -25.81
CA GLN A 221 -6.15 -15.74 -24.95
C GLN A 221 -5.68 -16.01 -23.52
N ILE A 222 -6.45 -15.57 -22.54
CA ILE A 222 -6.19 -15.82 -21.13
C ILE A 222 -7.39 -16.57 -20.56
N PRO A 223 -7.32 -17.91 -20.46
CA PRO A 223 -8.44 -18.69 -19.95
C PRO A 223 -8.87 -18.20 -18.57
N GLY A 224 -10.15 -17.84 -18.41
CA GLY A 224 -10.73 -17.41 -17.14
C GLY A 224 -10.57 -15.93 -16.78
N TYR A 225 -9.81 -15.16 -17.55
CA TYR A 225 -9.56 -13.73 -17.28
C TYR A 225 -9.79 -12.86 -18.51
N ASP A 226 -10.26 -11.65 -18.27
CA ASP A 226 -10.32 -10.58 -19.26
C ASP A 226 -9.27 -9.51 -18.91
N LEU A 227 -8.50 -9.06 -19.89
CA LEU A 227 -7.64 -7.88 -19.73
C LEU A 227 -8.39 -6.64 -20.22
N VAL A 228 -8.68 -5.73 -19.31
CA VAL A 228 -9.42 -4.51 -19.61
C VAL A 228 -8.48 -3.31 -19.64
N GLN A 229 -8.73 -2.41 -20.58
CA GLN A 229 -8.09 -1.10 -20.65
C GLN A 229 -8.97 -0.07 -19.95
N ILE A 230 -8.38 0.71 -19.04
CA ILE A 230 -9.07 1.69 -18.21
C ILE A 230 -8.33 3.02 -18.34
N ASN A 231 -9.08 4.10 -18.56
CA ASN A 231 -8.49 5.43 -18.62
C ASN A 231 -8.72 6.15 -17.29
N CYS A 232 -7.68 6.79 -16.75
CA CYS A 232 -7.84 7.66 -15.59
C CYS A 232 -8.86 8.76 -15.92
N PRO A 233 -9.91 8.94 -15.12
CA PRO A 233 -10.93 9.97 -15.37
C PRO A 233 -10.33 11.38 -15.41
N SER A 234 -9.26 11.64 -14.66
CA SER A 234 -8.62 12.97 -14.55
C SER A 234 -7.62 13.26 -15.67
N CYS A 235 -6.58 12.44 -15.84
CA CYS A 235 -5.50 12.71 -16.79
C CYS A 235 -5.52 11.87 -18.07
N LYS A 236 -6.47 10.93 -18.21
CA LYS A 236 -6.61 10.02 -19.35
C LYS A 236 -5.45 9.05 -19.57
N ASN A 237 -4.50 8.94 -18.65
CA ASN A 237 -3.49 7.87 -18.67
C ASN A 237 -4.17 6.49 -18.73
N ILE A 238 -3.55 5.57 -19.47
CA ILE A 238 -4.10 4.26 -19.76
C ILE A 238 -3.55 3.25 -18.74
N TYR A 239 -4.43 2.41 -18.23
CA TYR A 239 -4.15 1.33 -17.29
C TYR A 239 -4.69 0.02 -17.84
N TYR A 240 -4.05 -1.07 -17.45
CA TYR A 240 -4.48 -2.42 -17.80
C TYR A 240 -4.71 -3.21 -16.52
N ARG A 241 -5.84 -3.91 -16.43
CA ARG A 241 -6.16 -4.76 -15.28
C ARG A 241 -6.72 -6.10 -15.74
N PHE A 242 -6.27 -7.18 -15.10
CA PHE A 242 -6.89 -8.50 -15.27
C PHE A 242 -8.11 -8.62 -14.37
N ILE A 243 -9.18 -9.15 -14.95
CA ILE A 243 -10.46 -9.35 -14.30
C ILE A 243 -10.82 -10.84 -14.40
N PRO A 244 -11.02 -11.54 -13.27
CA PRO A 244 -11.54 -12.91 -13.30
C PRO A 244 -12.96 -12.91 -13.89
N ALA A 245 -13.11 -13.42 -15.12
CA ALA A 245 -14.37 -13.37 -15.86
C ALA A 245 -15.51 -14.11 -15.14
N GLN A 246 -15.16 -15.09 -14.30
CA GLN A 246 -16.13 -15.86 -13.51
C GLN A 246 -16.74 -15.06 -12.37
N PHE A 247 -16.00 -14.10 -11.77
CA PHE A 247 -16.53 -13.25 -10.71
C PHE A 247 -17.64 -12.34 -11.23
N LEU A 248 -17.46 -11.78 -12.41
CA LEU A 248 -18.47 -10.93 -13.03
C LEU A 248 -19.75 -11.71 -13.33
N LYS A 249 -19.64 -12.98 -13.75
CA LYS A 249 -20.79 -13.87 -13.96
C LYS A 249 -21.47 -14.25 -12.64
N ALA A 250 -20.68 -14.50 -11.61
CA ALA A 250 -21.13 -14.91 -10.29
C ALA A 250 -21.76 -13.75 -9.51
N SER A 251 -21.35 -12.50 -9.75
CA SER A 251 -21.79 -11.30 -9.04
C SER A 251 -23.33 -11.19 -9.01
N PRO A 252 -23.93 -11.20 -7.81
CA PRO A 252 -25.36 -10.95 -7.60
C PRO A 252 -25.85 -9.60 -8.13
N HIS A 253 -25.03 -8.55 -8.06
CA HIS A 253 -25.39 -7.20 -8.49
C HIS A 253 -24.95 -6.84 -9.91
N ASP A 254 -24.51 -7.82 -10.71
CA ASP A 254 -24.13 -7.66 -12.12
C ASP A 254 -22.91 -6.77 -12.38
N TYR A 255 -22.13 -6.43 -11.36
CA TYR A 255 -20.86 -5.71 -11.50
C TYR A 255 -19.81 -6.19 -10.49
N ILE A 256 -18.57 -5.78 -10.73
CA ILE A 256 -17.46 -5.86 -9.78
C ILE A 256 -16.84 -4.48 -9.62
N ARG A 257 -16.10 -4.27 -8.53
CA ARG A 257 -15.46 -2.99 -8.20
C ARG A 257 -14.02 -3.20 -7.77
N PHE A 258 -13.12 -2.29 -8.16
CA PHE A 258 -11.73 -2.31 -7.70
C PHE A 258 -11.09 -0.93 -7.80
N GLN A 259 -10.05 -0.70 -7.00
CA GLN A 259 -9.24 0.52 -7.07
C GLN A 259 -7.99 0.31 -7.94
N ILE A 260 -7.62 1.32 -8.72
CA ILE A 260 -6.35 1.32 -9.46
C ILE A 260 -5.23 1.91 -8.59
N ALA A 261 -4.20 1.10 -8.35
CA ALA A 261 -2.91 1.53 -7.82
C ALA A 261 -2.08 2.13 -8.97
N SER A 262 -2.09 3.45 -9.12
CA SER A 262 -1.43 4.09 -10.25
C SER A 262 0.01 4.49 -9.92
N VAL A 263 0.98 3.88 -10.61
CA VAL A 263 2.38 4.35 -10.70
C VAL A 263 2.49 5.47 -11.76
N LEU A 264 1.66 5.41 -12.81
CA LEU A 264 1.70 6.32 -13.96
C LEU A 264 1.16 7.74 -13.69
N CYS A 265 0.36 7.93 -12.64
CA CYS A 265 -0.17 9.23 -12.23
C CYS A 265 -0.54 9.25 -10.75
N GLU A 266 -0.68 10.44 -10.19
CA GLU A 266 -0.96 10.61 -8.75
C GLU A 266 -2.43 10.41 -8.36
N HIS A 267 -3.35 10.36 -9.33
CA HIS A 267 -4.79 10.27 -9.09
C HIS A 267 -5.19 8.89 -8.56
N ALA A 268 -6.05 8.87 -7.55
CA ALA A 268 -6.75 7.67 -7.09
C ALA A 268 -8.17 7.65 -7.67
N PHE A 269 -8.61 6.49 -8.15
CA PHE A 269 -9.96 6.27 -8.63
C PHE A 269 -10.32 4.80 -8.50
N TYR A 270 -11.61 4.53 -8.33
CA TYR A 270 -12.13 3.18 -8.44
C TYR A 270 -12.83 2.99 -9.79
N VAL A 271 -12.99 1.73 -10.16
CA VAL A 271 -13.57 1.27 -11.41
C VAL A 271 -14.67 0.30 -11.08
N THR A 272 -15.83 0.46 -11.71
CA THR A 272 -16.86 -0.57 -11.76
C THR A 272 -16.98 -1.12 -13.17
N ILE A 273 -17.15 -2.44 -13.27
CA ILE A 273 -17.30 -3.14 -14.54
C ILE A 273 -18.57 -3.99 -14.46
N ASP A 274 -19.51 -3.74 -15.37
CA ASP A 274 -20.75 -4.52 -15.45
C ASP A 274 -20.59 -5.79 -16.30
N LYS A 275 -21.58 -6.71 -16.25
CA LYS A 275 -21.61 -7.95 -17.05
C LYS A 275 -21.48 -7.76 -18.56
N LYS A 276 -21.70 -6.55 -19.09
CA LYS A 276 -21.53 -6.20 -20.50
C LYS A 276 -20.13 -5.67 -20.81
N GLY A 277 -19.25 -5.59 -19.80
CA GLY A 277 -17.91 -5.03 -19.91
C GLY A 277 -17.89 -3.50 -19.95
N LYS A 278 -19.01 -2.83 -19.62
CA LYS A 278 -19.04 -1.37 -19.55
C LYS A 278 -18.31 -0.93 -18.28
N THR A 279 -17.32 -0.08 -18.45
CA THR A 279 -16.55 0.49 -17.36
C THR A 279 -17.12 1.84 -16.94
N LYS A 280 -17.19 2.09 -15.63
CA LYS A 280 -17.37 3.43 -15.06
C LYS A 280 -16.22 3.71 -14.12
N THR A 281 -15.72 4.93 -14.12
CA THR A 281 -14.61 5.36 -13.24
C THR A 281 -15.06 6.53 -12.40
N LYS A 282 -14.61 6.56 -11.14
CA LYS A 282 -14.86 7.69 -10.23
C LYS A 282 -13.60 8.04 -9.46
N VAL A 283 -13.21 9.32 -9.53
CA VAL A 283 -12.08 9.87 -8.76
C VAL A 283 -12.40 9.80 -7.29
N ILE A 284 -11.43 9.39 -6.48
CA ILE A 284 -11.51 9.43 -5.03
C ILE A 284 -10.37 10.26 -4.46
N PRO A 285 -10.60 11.04 -3.39
CA PRO A 285 -9.54 11.82 -2.78
C PRO A 285 -8.51 10.91 -2.12
N LYS A 286 -7.26 11.04 -2.52
CA LYS A 286 -6.18 10.15 -2.08
C LYS A 286 -5.80 10.36 -0.62
N ILE A 287 -5.69 9.29 0.17
CA ILE A 287 -5.11 9.30 1.53
C ILE A 287 -3.68 8.74 1.54
N ARG A 288 -3.49 7.57 0.93
CA ARG A 288 -2.19 6.88 0.81
C ARG A 288 -2.04 6.24 -0.57
N ASN A 289 -0.80 5.94 -0.93
CA ASN A 289 -0.50 5.11 -2.11
C ASN A 289 -0.87 3.67 -1.82
N ILE A 290 -1.36 2.95 -2.84
CA ILE A 290 -1.50 1.51 -2.75
C ILE A 290 -0.12 0.88 -2.90
N GLU A 291 0.15 -0.14 -2.06
CA GLU A 291 1.33 -0.97 -2.10
C GLU A 291 0.90 -2.41 -2.47
N GLU A 292 1.74 -3.11 -3.22
CA GLU A 292 1.47 -4.49 -3.65
C GLU A 292 1.93 -5.54 -2.62
N GLU A 293 2.62 -5.11 -1.55
CA GLU A 293 3.13 -5.98 -0.50
C GLU A 293 2.65 -5.51 0.87
N ILE A 294 2.47 -6.46 1.79
CA ILE A 294 2.14 -6.19 3.18
C ILE A 294 2.89 -7.16 4.09
N ASP A 295 3.44 -6.64 5.18
CA ASP A 295 3.93 -7.45 6.29
C ASP A 295 2.80 -7.68 7.29
N PHE A 296 2.25 -8.89 7.29
CA PHE A 296 1.14 -9.22 8.18
C PHE A 296 1.54 -9.30 9.66
N SER A 297 2.83 -9.22 10.00
CA SER A 297 3.27 -9.09 11.39
C SER A 297 3.14 -7.65 11.93
N ASP A 298 2.99 -6.67 11.04
CA ASP A 298 2.85 -5.24 11.35
C ASP A 298 1.51 -4.69 10.84
N LEU A 299 0.42 -5.38 11.19
CA LEU A 299 -0.91 -4.93 10.79
C LEU A 299 -1.30 -3.62 11.50
N SER A 300 -1.60 -2.60 10.71
CA SER A 300 -2.11 -1.31 11.14
C SER A 300 -3.17 -0.80 10.16
N ILE A 301 -3.96 0.20 10.56
CA ILE A 301 -4.93 0.87 9.68
C ILE A 301 -4.22 1.37 8.41
N GLU A 302 -3.07 2.01 8.59
CA GLU A 302 -2.29 2.57 7.48
C GLU A 302 -1.81 1.46 6.52
N ASN A 303 -1.26 0.37 7.06
CA ASN A 303 -0.77 -0.74 6.23
C ASN A 303 -1.92 -1.47 5.52
N LEU A 304 -3.09 -1.59 6.14
CA LEU A 304 -4.27 -2.13 5.47
C LEU A 304 -4.81 -1.22 4.36
N ILE A 305 -4.82 0.10 4.57
CA ILE A 305 -5.20 1.07 3.51
C ILE A 305 -4.21 1.02 2.35
N LYS A 306 -2.91 0.95 2.64
CA LYS A 306 -1.88 0.80 1.60
C LYS A 306 -2.05 -0.51 0.85
N PHE A 307 -2.29 -1.60 1.55
CA PHE A 307 -2.46 -2.90 0.90
C PHE A 307 -3.76 -2.95 0.10
N LEU A 308 -4.94 -2.91 0.74
CA LEU A 308 -6.24 -3.05 0.09
C LEU A 308 -6.57 -1.90 -0.87
N GLY A 309 -5.99 -0.71 -0.63
CA GLY A 309 -6.50 0.54 -1.17
C GLY A 309 -7.66 1.08 -0.34
N GLN A 310 -7.75 2.40 -0.29
CA GLN A 310 -8.76 3.11 0.51
C GLN A 310 -10.19 2.71 0.15
N ASP A 311 -10.52 2.45 -1.12
CA ASP A 311 -11.87 2.10 -1.55
C ASP A 311 -12.34 0.76 -0.96
N ILE A 312 -11.48 -0.27 -1.05
CA ILE A 312 -11.77 -1.61 -0.52
C ILE A 312 -11.69 -1.60 1.00
N PHE A 313 -10.73 -0.87 1.58
CA PHE A 313 -10.64 -0.70 3.02
C PHE A 313 -11.90 -0.02 3.60
N PHE A 314 -12.41 1.03 2.95
CA PHE A 314 -13.66 1.69 3.38
C PHE A 314 -14.87 0.78 3.23
N ASN A 315 -14.97 0.01 2.15
CA ASN A 315 -15.99 -1.03 2.02
C ASN A 315 -15.94 -2.04 3.18
N LEU A 316 -14.75 -2.57 3.47
CA LEU A 316 -14.55 -3.53 4.54
C LEU A 316 -14.96 -2.95 5.90
N PHE A 317 -14.51 -1.73 6.17
CA PHE A 317 -14.82 -1.00 7.38
C PHE A 317 -16.32 -0.73 7.53
N HIS A 318 -16.95 -0.22 6.47
CA HIS A 318 -18.37 0.07 6.39
C HIS A 318 -19.20 -1.20 6.64
N ALA A 319 -18.90 -2.29 5.94
CA ALA A 319 -19.59 -3.56 6.13
C ALA A 319 -19.53 -4.05 7.57
N ILE A 320 -18.34 -4.07 8.18
CA ILE A 320 -18.16 -4.54 9.56
C ILE A 320 -18.90 -3.63 10.54
N PHE A 321 -18.80 -2.32 10.34
CA PHE A 321 -19.46 -1.35 11.21
C PHE A 321 -20.98 -1.52 11.21
N PHE A 322 -21.58 -1.74 10.03
CA PHE A 322 -23.01 -1.98 9.89
C PHE A 322 -23.43 -3.44 10.02
N LYS A 323 -22.57 -4.29 10.62
CA LYS A 323 -22.82 -5.72 10.89
C LYS A 323 -23.19 -6.53 9.65
N ASN A 324 -22.71 -6.12 8.47
CA ASN A 324 -22.76 -6.91 7.26
C ASN A 324 -21.66 -7.98 7.30
N SER A 325 -21.99 -9.19 6.84
CA SER A 325 -21.01 -10.28 6.79
C SER A 325 -20.00 -10.05 5.68
N VAL A 326 -18.75 -10.47 5.92
CA VAL A 326 -17.62 -10.28 5.00
C VAL A 326 -17.02 -11.62 4.63
N VAL A 327 -16.84 -11.85 3.34
CA VAL A 327 -16.18 -13.03 2.81
C VAL A 327 -14.93 -12.59 2.06
N PHE A 328 -13.79 -13.08 2.51
CA PHE A 328 -12.55 -13.02 1.75
C PHE A 328 -12.45 -14.25 0.85
N LEU A 329 -12.13 -14.02 -0.42
CA LEU A 329 -11.78 -15.06 -1.37
C LEU A 329 -10.26 -15.16 -1.42
N GLU A 330 -9.74 -16.28 -0.96
CA GLU A 330 -8.32 -16.64 -1.05
C GLU A 330 -8.14 -18.15 -0.84
N SER A 331 -6.94 -18.64 -1.12
CA SER A 331 -6.49 -20.00 -0.81
C SER A 331 -5.66 -20.08 0.47
N ASP A 332 -5.20 -18.95 0.97
CA ASP A 332 -4.18 -18.85 2.01
C ASP A 332 -4.82 -18.53 3.38
N THR A 333 -4.00 -18.36 4.41
CA THR A 333 -4.44 -18.01 5.78
C THR A 333 -4.34 -16.51 6.09
N ASN A 334 -4.22 -15.64 5.07
CA ASN A 334 -3.98 -14.22 5.29
C ASN A 334 -5.24 -13.47 5.75
N ALA A 335 -6.41 -13.86 5.27
CA ALA A 335 -7.69 -13.33 5.71
C ALA A 335 -7.93 -13.63 7.19
N GLU A 336 -7.41 -14.71 7.76
CA GLU A 336 -7.52 -14.96 9.21
C GLU A 336 -6.81 -13.85 10.01
N LYS A 337 -5.68 -13.36 9.52
CA LYS A 337 -4.94 -12.26 10.17
C LYS A 337 -5.67 -10.93 10.03
N ILE A 338 -6.20 -10.63 8.84
CA ILE A 338 -7.05 -9.44 8.63
C ILE A 338 -8.30 -9.54 9.52
N THR A 339 -8.93 -10.70 9.56
CA THR A 339 -10.11 -10.97 10.40
C THR A 339 -9.78 -10.74 11.86
N THR A 340 -8.68 -11.32 12.37
CA THR A 340 -8.23 -11.13 13.75
C THR A 340 -7.98 -9.65 14.06
N PHE A 341 -7.31 -8.93 13.14
CA PHE A 341 -7.11 -7.50 13.27
C PHE A 341 -8.45 -6.75 13.37
N MET A 342 -9.39 -7.01 12.45
CA MET A 342 -10.69 -6.34 12.45
C MET A 342 -11.52 -6.68 13.69
N VAL A 343 -11.48 -7.93 14.16
CA VAL A 343 -12.10 -8.39 15.41
C VAL A 343 -11.63 -7.58 16.59
N ASN A 344 -10.31 -7.44 16.73
CA ASN A 344 -9.69 -6.66 17.80
C ASN A 344 -9.90 -5.15 17.61
N PHE A 345 -10.01 -4.70 16.36
CA PHE A 345 -10.30 -3.31 16.04
C PHE A 345 -11.72 -2.93 16.43
N PHE A 346 -12.70 -3.84 16.36
CA PHE A 346 -14.09 -3.58 16.75
C PHE A 346 -14.61 -4.57 17.81
N PRO A 347 -14.13 -4.49 19.06
CA PRO A 347 -14.50 -5.46 20.09
C PRO A 347 -15.98 -5.34 20.53
N GLN A 348 -16.56 -4.13 20.48
CA GLN A 348 -17.96 -3.90 20.88
C GLN A 348 -18.98 -4.22 19.80
N VAL A 349 -18.55 -4.41 18.55
CA VAL A 349 -19.41 -4.97 17.51
C VAL A 349 -19.52 -6.44 17.86
N LYS A 350 -20.58 -6.83 18.60
CA LYS A 350 -20.98 -8.25 18.69
C LYS A 350 -21.16 -8.70 17.24
N TYR A 351 -20.18 -9.45 16.73
CA TYR A 351 -20.15 -9.94 15.35
C TYR A 351 -21.37 -10.80 15.09
N GLY A 352 -22.48 -10.17 14.68
CA GLY A 352 -23.52 -10.84 13.91
C GLY A 352 -23.05 -11.09 12.48
N ALA A 353 -22.08 -10.28 12.03
CA ALA A 353 -21.35 -10.42 10.78
C ALA A 353 -20.32 -11.56 10.87
N GLU A 354 -20.48 -12.58 10.04
CA GLU A 354 -19.46 -13.61 9.87
C GLU A 354 -18.35 -13.02 8.98
N ILE A 355 -17.15 -12.77 9.53
CA ILE A 355 -15.95 -12.54 8.72
C ILE A 355 -15.30 -13.91 8.51
N ARG A 356 -15.21 -14.36 7.26
CA ARG A 356 -14.63 -15.68 6.93
C ARG A 356 -13.84 -15.65 5.64
N SER A 357 -13.00 -16.67 5.47
CA SER A 357 -12.32 -16.98 4.22
C SER A 357 -12.96 -18.19 3.56
N ILE A 358 -13.15 -18.15 2.24
CA ILE A 358 -13.59 -19.31 1.45
C ILE A 358 -12.81 -19.39 0.12
N PRO A 359 -12.70 -20.60 -0.48
CA PRO A 359 -12.14 -20.74 -1.82
C PRO A 359 -13.00 -20.04 -2.89
N ARG A 360 -12.35 -19.50 -3.92
CA ARG A 360 -13.02 -18.83 -5.06
C ARG A 360 -14.04 -19.71 -5.76
N GLU A 361 -13.73 -20.99 -5.94
CA GLU A 361 -14.60 -21.96 -6.62
C GLU A 361 -15.92 -22.15 -5.86
N GLU A 362 -15.89 -22.06 -4.53
CA GLU A 362 -17.08 -22.13 -3.72
C GLU A 362 -17.98 -20.91 -3.94
N TYR A 363 -17.40 -19.71 -3.91
CA TYR A 363 -18.15 -18.49 -4.23
C TYR A 363 -18.77 -18.57 -5.63
N ILE A 364 -17.99 -18.95 -6.64
CA ILE A 364 -18.48 -19.05 -8.03
C ILE A 364 -19.66 -20.02 -8.15
N LYS A 365 -19.63 -21.15 -7.43
CA LYS A 365 -20.72 -22.15 -7.44
C LYS A 365 -21.95 -21.73 -6.65
N LYS A 366 -21.77 -20.95 -5.58
CA LYS A 366 -22.82 -20.64 -4.58
C LYS A 366 -23.09 -19.14 -4.45
N SER A 367 -22.76 -18.33 -5.45
CA SER A 367 -22.72 -16.86 -5.34
C SER A 367 -24.01 -16.22 -4.80
N LYS A 368 -25.18 -16.79 -5.15
CA LYS A 368 -26.48 -16.34 -4.64
C LYS A 368 -26.61 -16.40 -3.12
N LYS A 369 -25.89 -17.31 -2.44
CA LYS A 369 -25.87 -17.40 -0.96
C LYS A 369 -25.11 -16.24 -0.31
N PHE A 370 -24.31 -15.52 -1.10
CA PHE A 370 -23.47 -14.42 -0.65
C PHE A 370 -24.00 -13.06 -1.16
N ALA A 371 -25.26 -12.99 -1.59
CA ALA A 371 -25.87 -11.75 -2.07
C ALA A 371 -25.86 -10.64 -1.01
N ASP A 372 -26.09 -11.02 0.24
CA ASP A 372 -26.12 -10.10 1.39
C ASP A 372 -24.75 -9.96 2.08
N PHE A 373 -23.67 -10.39 1.41
CA PHE A 373 -22.31 -10.36 1.96
C PHE A 373 -21.43 -9.41 1.15
N LEU A 374 -20.54 -8.69 1.83
CA LEU A 374 -19.40 -8.07 1.15
C LEU A 374 -18.41 -9.18 0.78
N VAL A 375 -18.10 -9.34 -0.51
CA VAL A 375 -17.18 -10.37 -1.00
C VAL A 375 -15.97 -9.72 -1.62
N ILE A 376 -14.77 -9.96 -1.08
CA ILE A 376 -13.51 -9.36 -1.52
C ILE A 376 -12.54 -10.47 -1.91
N ASP A 377 -12.00 -10.42 -3.13
CA ASP A 377 -10.86 -11.25 -3.53
C ASP A 377 -9.55 -10.55 -3.18
N LEU A 378 -8.78 -11.11 -2.24
CA LEU A 378 -7.57 -10.48 -1.72
C LEU A 378 -6.43 -10.47 -2.75
N ASN A 379 -6.27 -11.56 -3.50
CA ASN A 379 -5.21 -11.66 -4.51
C ASN A 379 -5.51 -10.71 -5.69
N ALA A 380 -6.73 -10.67 -6.23
CA ALA A 380 -7.04 -9.73 -7.31
C ALA A 380 -7.31 -8.31 -6.83
N ASN A 381 -7.47 -8.07 -5.52
CA ASN A 381 -7.92 -6.80 -4.94
C ASN A 381 -9.21 -6.29 -5.59
N ILE A 382 -10.24 -7.14 -5.60
CA ILE A 382 -11.54 -6.87 -6.25
C ILE A 382 -12.66 -7.10 -5.24
N VAL A 383 -13.60 -6.17 -5.17
CA VAL A 383 -14.92 -6.40 -4.57
C VAL A 383 -15.79 -7.13 -5.59
N ALA A 384 -16.05 -8.41 -5.32
CA ALA A 384 -16.85 -9.29 -6.17
C ALA A 384 -18.36 -9.16 -5.91
N ASN A 385 -18.74 -8.67 -4.72
CA ASN A 385 -20.11 -8.33 -4.33
C ASN A 385 -20.09 -7.26 -3.22
N GLU A 386 -20.95 -6.25 -3.27
CA GLU A 386 -21.22 -5.31 -2.18
C GLU A 386 -22.73 -5.32 -1.88
N PRO A 387 -23.17 -5.55 -0.62
CA PRO A 387 -24.58 -5.79 -0.29
C PRO A 387 -25.41 -4.51 -0.12
N TYR A 388 -24.79 -3.34 -0.27
CA TYR A 388 -25.39 -2.02 -0.11
C TYR A 388 -25.22 -1.19 -1.38
N GLU A 389 -25.96 -0.08 -1.48
CA GLU A 389 -25.83 0.82 -2.63
C GLU A 389 -24.41 1.41 -2.69
N PRO A 390 -23.85 1.66 -3.88
CA PRO A 390 -22.52 2.24 -4.00
C PRO A 390 -22.43 3.59 -3.29
N GLU A 391 -21.75 3.62 -2.16
CA GLU A 391 -21.52 4.85 -1.38
C GLU A 391 -20.27 5.62 -1.83
N ASP A 392 -20.27 6.91 -1.52
CA ASP A 392 -19.15 7.82 -1.80
C ASP A 392 -18.08 7.79 -0.70
N PHE A 393 -18.34 7.08 0.39
CA PHE A 393 -17.46 6.92 1.57
C PHE A 393 -16.87 8.24 2.09
N ASP A 394 -17.62 9.34 1.95
CA ASP A 394 -17.17 10.68 2.36
C ASP A 394 -16.95 10.76 3.88
N PHE A 395 -17.77 10.05 4.66
CA PHE A 395 -17.61 9.95 6.10
C PHE A 395 -16.29 9.24 6.46
N GLU A 396 -16.07 8.04 5.93
CA GLU A 396 -14.89 7.22 6.16
C GLU A 396 -13.63 7.98 5.71
N LEU A 397 -13.68 8.64 4.56
CA LEU A 397 -12.59 9.47 4.06
C LEU A 397 -12.18 10.55 5.07
N LYS A 398 -13.13 11.32 5.60
CA LYS A 398 -12.85 12.36 6.59
C LYS A 398 -12.37 11.78 7.91
N LEU A 399 -13.03 10.72 8.38
CA LEU A 399 -12.72 10.01 9.60
C LEU A 399 -11.26 9.52 9.57
N PHE A 400 -10.88 8.78 8.53
CA PHE A 400 -9.53 8.23 8.42
C PHE A 400 -8.45 9.27 8.13
N ARG A 401 -8.78 10.38 7.47
CA ARG A 401 -7.85 11.53 7.38
C ARG A 401 -7.50 12.10 8.75
N LYS A 402 -8.48 12.21 9.64
CA LYS A 402 -8.27 12.68 11.02
C LYS A 402 -7.51 11.63 11.84
N ILE A 403 -7.95 10.37 11.81
CA ILE A 403 -7.35 9.29 12.59
C ILE A 403 -5.87 9.10 12.25
N LEU A 404 -5.52 9.07 10.97
CA LEU A 404 -4.15 8.84 10.51
C LEU A 404 -3.17 9.99 10.81
N MET A 405 -3.64 11.10 11.39
CA MET A 405 -2.75 12.13 11.94
C MET A 405 -2.12 11.70 13.27
N ALA A 406 -2.77 10.78 14.00
CA ALA A 406 -2.19 10.20 15.20
C ALA A 406 -1.09 9.20 14.83
N LYS A 407 0.07 9.29 15.49
CA LYS A 407 1.21 8.40 15.22
C LYS A 407 1.04 6.98 15.79
N GLU A 408 0.35 6.87 16.92
CA GLU A 408 0.24 5.61 17.66
C GLU A 408 -1.02 4.84 17.25
N ALA A 409 -0.87 3.56 16.90
CA ALA A 409 -1.97 2.71 16.44
C ALA A 409 -3.11 2.60 17.48
N ASN A 410 -2.79 2.51 18.77
CA ASN A 410 -3.80 2.45 19.83
C ASN A 410 -4.63 3.73 19.91
N VAL A 411 -4.02 4.89 19.69
CA VAL A 411 -4.72 6.17 19.63
C VAL A 411 -5.60 6.25 18.38
N GLN A 412 -5.13 5.71 17.25
CA GLN A 412 -5.93 5.63 16.03
C GLN A 412 -7.20 4.78 16.25
N ILE A 413 -7.06 3.61 16.87
CA ILE A 413 -8.17 2.72 17.23
C ILE A 413 -9.16 3.44 18.16
N LEU A 414 -8.65 4.04 19.25
CA LEU A 414 -9.48 4.75 20.23
C LEU A 414 -10.25 5.93 19.60
N ASN A 415 -9.60 6.72 18.75
CA ASN A 415 -10.26 7.83 18.05
C ASN A 415 -11.35 7.35 17.10
N THR A 416 -11.14 6.20 16.45
CA THR A 416 -12.16 5.59 15.58
C THR A 416 -13.39 5.21 16.40
N HIS A 417 -13.20 4.53 17.53
CA HIS A 417 -14.27 4.15 18.45
C HIS A 417 -15.03 5.34 19.01
N SER A 418 -14.29 6.36 19.46
CA SER A 418 -14.87 7.57 20.05
C SER A 418 -15.82 8.29 19.07
N GLU A 419 -15.46 8.39 17.79
CA GLU A 419 -16.33 9.00 16.78
C GLU A 419 -17.61 8.20 16.55
N PHE A 420 -17.52 6.87 16.60
CA PHE A 420 -18.68 6.01 16.43
C PHE A 420 -19.61 5.98 17.61
N GLU A 421 -19.06 5.85 18.83
CA GLU A 421 -19.84 5.93 20.05
C GLU A 421 -20.55 7.27 20.14
N ARG A 422 -19.88 8.36 19.76
CA ARG A 422 -20.51 9.69 19.65
C ARG A 422 -21.73 9.65 18.71
N LEU A 423 -21.61 9.07 17.52
CA LEU A 423 -22.73 8.98 16.58
C LEU A 423 -23.87 8.15 17.15
N ILE A 424 -23.58 6.98 17.72
CA ILE A 424 -24.58 6.06 18.31
C ILE A 424 -25.34 6.76 19.46
N LEU A 425 -24.63 7.43 20.37
CA LEU A 425 -25.22 8.17 21.49
C LEU A 425 -26.12 9.32 21.02
N ASN A 426 -25.80 9.92 19.87
CA ASN A 426 -26.62 10.98 19.31
C ASN A 426 -27.91 10.46 18.65
N ILE A 427 -27.99 9.17 18.27
CA ILE A 427 -29.16 8.64 17.54
C ILE A 427 -30.45 8.78 18.35
N ASP A 428 -30.45 8.50 19.66
CA ASP A 428 -31.64 8.66 20.51
C ASP A 428 -32.20 10.09 20.48
N THR A 429 -31.29 11.06 20.58
CA THR A 429 -31.64 12.48 20.54
C THR A 429 -32.14 12.87 19.15
N ILE A 430 -31.49 12.37 18.10
CA ILE A 430 -31.88 12.58 16.71
C ILE A 430 -33.28 12.04 16.46
N LEU A 431 -33.56 10.78 16.83
CA LEU A 431 -34.86 10.13 16.64
C LEU A 431 -35.98 10.89 17.34
N SER A 432 -35.76 11.26 18.60
CA SER A 432 -36.71 12.05 19.40
C SER A 432 -37.00 13.42 18.76
N ALA A 433 -35.96 14.08 18.24
CA ALA A 433 -36.10 15.39 17.63
C ALA A 433 -36.81 15.35 16.27
N ILE A 434 -36.57 14.32 15.45
CA ILE A 434 -37.17 14.18 14.12
C ILE A 434 -38.55 13.51 14.14
N GLU A 435 -39.00 12.97 15.28
CA GLU A 435 -40.29 12.31 15.41
C GLU A 435 -41.45 13.25 15.02
N ARG A 436 -41.37 14.52 15.46
CA ARG A 436 -42.37 15.57 15.20
C ARG A 436 -42.49 15.98 13.74
N PHE A 437 -41.53 15.61 12.89
CA PHE A 437 -41.53 15.96 11.47
C PHE A 437 -42.03 14.80 10.63
N LYS A 438 -42.90 15.11 9.67
CA LYS A 438 -43.25 14.16 8.59
C LYS A 438 -42.04 13.96 7.66
N GLU A 439 -41.37 15.06 7.34
CA GLU A 439 -40.19 15.14 6.49
C GLU A 439 -39.38 16.39 6.94
N ILE A 440 -38.05 16.30 6.90
CA ILE A 440 -37.11 17.38 7.20
C ILE A 440 -35.96 17.33 6.20
N LYS A 441 -35.55 18.48 5.67
CA LYS A 441 -34.38 18.53 4.76
C LYS A 441 -33.08 18.38 5.53
N GLU A 442 -32.04 17.85 4.88
CA GLU A 442 -30.72 17.66 5.49
C GLU A 442 -30.16 18.94 6.15
N ASP A 443 -30.31 20.11 5.51
CA ASP A 443 -29.83 21.38 6.09
C ASP A 443 -30.63 21.83 7.31
N GLU A 444 -31.95 21.72 7.24
CA GLU A 444 -32.85 22.02 8.35
C GLU A 444 -32.59 21.06 9.53
N PHE A 445 -32.29 19.80 9.24
CA PHE A 445 -31.91 18.81 10.24
C PHE A 445 -30.58 19.15 10.91
N ILE A 446 -29.55 19.53 10.15
CA ILE A 446 -28.26 19.95 10.72
C ILE A 446 -28.44 21.18 11.61
N ASP A 447 -29.18 22.18 11.15
CA ASP A 447 -29.44 23.40 11.93
C ASP A 447 -30.23 23.10 13.20
N LEU A 448 -31.25 22.25 13.12
CA LEU A 448 -32.02 21.78 14.27
C LEU A 448 -31.11 21.12 15.33
N MET A 449 -30.26 20.20 14.91
CA MET A 449 -29.35 19.49 15.82
C MET A 449 -28.35 20.44 16.49
N LYS A 450 -27.85 21.41 15.72
CA LYS A 450 -26.89 22.40 16.24
C LYS A 450 -27.53 23.40 17.20
N GLN A 451 -28.72 23.92 16.90
CA GLN A 451 -29.37 24.98 17.67
C GLN A 451 -30.09 24.44 18.90
N ASP A 452 -30.93 23.42 18.72
CA ASP A 452 -31.82 22.93 19.78
C ASP A 452 -31.10 21.93 20.69
N HIS A 453 -30.18 21.13 20.13
CA HIS A 453 -29.53 20.02 20.84
C HIS A 453 -28.03 20.21 21.06
N ARG A 454 -27.42 21.26 20.51
CA ARG A 454 -25.96 21.52 20.55
C ARG A 454 -25.11 20.37 19.99
N ILE A 455 -25.68 19.59 19.08
CA ILE A 455 -25.01 18.49 18.38
C ILE A 455 -24.56 19.02 17.02
N ILE A 456 -23.25 18.95 16.76
CA ILE A 456 -22.69 19.27 15.44
C ILE A 456 -22.74 18.01 14.59
N ILE A 457 -23.49 18.07 13.50
CA ILE A 457 -23.59 17.01 12.50
C ILE A 457 -23.02 17.52 11.19
N GLU A 458 -22.09 16.78 10.62
CA GLU A 458 -21.63 17.03 9.26
C GLU A 458 -22.55 16.34 8.24
N ARG A 459 -22.74 16.94 7.06
CA ARG A 459 -23.60 16.35 6.02
C ARG A 459 -23.17 14.93 5.62
N SER A 460 -21.87 14.63 5.64
CA SER A 460 -21.33 13.29 5.37
C SER A 460 -21.74 12.25 6.42
N GLU A 461 -22.15 12.65 7.62
CA GLU A 461 -22.59 11.74 8.68
C GLU A 461 -24.06 11.34 8.52
N ILE A 462 -24.85 12.04 7.70
CA ILE A 462 -26.29 11.78 7.56
C ILE A 462 -26.60 10.36 7.02
N PRO A 463 -25.91 9.85 5.98
CA PRO A 463 -26.09 8.46 5.54
C PRO A 463 -25.80 7.47 6.67
N ILE A 464 -24.72 7.68 7.41
CA ILE A 464 -24.31 6.84 8.55
C ILE A 464 -25.36 6.88 9.67
N ILE A 465 -25.90 8.06 9.98
CA ILE A 465 -26.98 8.23 10.96
C ILE A 465 -28.25 7.46 10.55
N LYS A 466 -28.60 7.49 9.26
CA LYS A 466 -29.76 6.75 8.72
C LYS A 466 -29.58 5.24 8.91
N GLU A 467 -28.41 4.71 8.56
CA GLU A 467 -28.07 3.30 8.74
C GLU A 467 -28.02 2.92 10.23
N LEU A 468 -27.44 3.76 11.10
CA LEU A 468 -27.38 3.51 12.55
C LEU A 468 -28.77 3.49 13.21
N ALA A 469 -29.67 4.38 12.80
CA ALA A 469 -31.05 4.40 13.27
C ALA A 469 -31.79 3.10 12.94
N ASP A 470 -31.62 2.59 11.72
CA ASP A 470 -32.18 1.31 11.30
C ASP A 470 -31.56 0.15 12.09
N LEU A 471 -30.23 0.12 12.19
CA LEU A 471 -29.50 -1.00 12.80
C LEU A 471 -29.69 -1.13 14.32
N TYR A 472 -29.71 -0.02 15.05
CA TYR A 472 -29.75 -0.03 16.52
C TYR A 472 -31.15 0.17 17.10
N TYR A 473 -32.05 0.83 16.36
CA TYR A 473 -33.39 1.18 16.83
C TYR A 473 -34.50 0.61 15.95
N ASN A 474 -34.18 -0.03 14.82
CA ASN A 474 -35.14 -0.57 13.86
C ASN A 474 -36.10 0.52 13.34
N VAL A 475 -35.56 1.72 13.11
CA VAL A 475 -36.30 2.88 12.59
C VAL A 475 -35.69 3.34 11.27
N ASP A 476 -36.43 3.13 10.17
CA ASP A 476 -36.05 3.67 8.86
C ASP A 476 -36.39 5.17 8.76
N ILE A 477 -35.37 6.01 8.85
CA ILE A 477 -35.49 7.47 8.74
C ILE A 477 -35.08 8.01 7.36
N ARG A 478 -34.80 7.14 6.38
CA ARG A 478 -34.35 7.55 5.03
C ARG A 478 -35.38 8.43 4.32
N LYS A 479 -36.68 8.18 4.55
CA LYS A 479 -37.79 9.00 4.01
C LYS A 479 -38.10 10.25 4.85
N LYS A 480 -37.66 10.28 6.12
CA LYS A 480 -37.85 11.44 7.01
C LYS A 480 -36.81 12.51 6.74
N ILE A 481 -35.54 12.14 6.58
CA ILE A 481 -34.44 13.08 6.30
C ILE A 481 -34.15 13.08 4.81
N THR A 482 -34.68 14.07 4.09
CA THR A 482 -34.56 14.15 2.63
C THR A 482 -33.44 15.09 2.20
N LYS A 483 -32.76 14.74 1.11
CA LYS A 483 -31.67 15.57 0.57
C LYS A 483 -32.22 16.94 0.22
N THR A 484 -31.51 18.00 0.63
CA THR A 484 -31.75 19.32 0.04
C THR A 484 -31.48 19.20 -1.45
N LEU A 485 -32.50 19.40 -2.29
CA LEU A 485 -32.32 19.55 -3.72
C LEU A 485 -31.51 20.84 -3.94
N VAL A 486 -30.19 20.74 -3.92
CA VAL A 486 -29.31 21.79 -4.43
C VAL A 486 -29.64 21.85 -5.91
N GLY A 487 -30.40 22.86 -6.30
CA GLY A 487 -31.02 22.92 -7.62
C GLY A 487 -30.01 22.68 -8.73
N GLN A 488 -30.42 21.88 -9.71
CA GLN A 488 -29.84 21.80 -11.07
C GLN A 488 -29.98 23.14 -11.83
N VAL A 489 -29.94 24.28 -11.13
CA VAL A 489 -30.09 25.62 -11.70
C VAL A 489 -28.76 26.11 -12.30
N SER A 490 -27.61 25.54 -11.89
CA SER A 490 -26.33 25.87 -12.51
C SER A 490 -26.19 25.32 -13.94
N ASP A 491 -26.82 24.19 -14.25
CA ASP A 491 -26.74 23.60 -15.60
C ASP A 491 -27.75 24.22 -16.57
N TRP A 492 -28.82 24.85 -16.06
CA TRP A 492 -29.79 25.58 -16.90
C TRP A 492 -29.31 26.99 -17.26
N LEU A 493 -28.53 27.65 -16.40
CA LEU A 493 -27.92 28.96 -16.66
C LEU A 493 -26.59 28.89 -17.43
N ALA A 494 -25.99 27.70 -17.57
CA ALA A 494 -24.84 27.49 -18.47
C ALA A 494 -25.24 27.22 -19.93
N GLY A 495 -26.56 27.12 -20.20
CA GLY A 495 -27.14 26.94 -21.53
C GLY A 495 -28.01 28.12 -22.02
N LEU A 496 -28.03 29.23 -21.27
CA LEU A 496 -28.50 30.55 -21.69
C LEU A 496 -27.29 31.47 -21.82
#